data_AF-A0A821DKM9-F1
#
_entry.id   AF-A0A821DKM9-F1
#
_cell.length_a   1.000
_cell.length_b   1.000
_cell.length_c   1.000
_cell.angle_alpha   90.00
_cell.angle_beta   90.00
_cell.angle_gamma   90.00
#
_symmetry.space_group_name_H-M   'P 1'
#
loop_
_entity.id
_entity.type
_entity.pdbx_description
1 polymer ?
#
loop_
_entity_poly.entity_id
_entity_poly.type
_entity_poly.pdbx_seq_one_letter_code
_entity_poly.pdbx_strand_id
1 'polypeptide(L)'
;LFGKKAQHFRQQTDDDDDDDDDGEHNQRRQDKSRIPFVENPEAVRERRAQQRAAWQQRHQPHRSHTDEKHDVVGNARGRGQSTTVAHNRRWKDAHGNHNRRDRAAQKSNRGLLS
;
A
#
# COMPACT_ATOMS: atom_id res chain seq x y z
N LEU A 1 40.94 34.31 14.24
CA LEU A 1 40.17 34.02 15.47
C LEU A 1 38.83 33.40 15.06
N PHE A 2 38.51 32.24 15.64
CA PHE A 2 37.22 31.55 15.87
C PHE A 2 35.99 31.89 14.97
N GLY A 3 35.21 30.95 14.45
CA GLY A 3 34.84 29.64 15.00
C GLY A 3 34.10 28.73 14.01
N LYS A 4 33.95 27.48 14.45
CA LYS A 4 33.66 26.28 13.66
C LYS A 4 32.19 25.84 13.80
N LYS A 5 31.76 25.00 12.85
CA LYS A 5 30.87 23.81 12.94
C LYS A 5 29.46 23.91 12.37
N ALA A 6 29.32 23.17 11.27
CA ALA A 6 28.36 22.07 11.06
C ALA A 6 26.88 22.40 11.27
N GLN A 7 26.21 22.61 10.14
CA GLN A 7 24.76 22.60 10.04
C GLN A 7 24.24 21.18 10.32
N HIS A 8 23.32 21.10 11.29
CA HIS A 8 22.61 19.88 11.64
C HIS A 8 21.62 19.52 10.52
N PHE A 9 21.88 18.37 9.93
CA PHE A 9 20.96 17.57 9.13
C PHE A 9 19.89 16.95 10.05
N ARG A 10 18.59 17.20 9.80
CA ARG A 10 17.55 16.17 9.93
C ARG A 10 16.22 16.57 9.29
N GLN A 11 15.61 15.58 8.66
CA GLN A 11 14.34 15.56 7.94
C GLN A 11 13.15 16.00 8.78
N GLN A 12 12.28 16.82 8.18
CA GLN A 12 10.86 16.90 8.49
C GLN A 12 10.11 16.90 7.15
N THR A 13 9.50 15.76 6.83
CA THR A 13 8.36 15.67 5.92
C THR A 13 7.17 15.46 6.84
N ASP A 14 6.47 16.55 7.14
CA ASP A 14 5.13 16.50 7.68
C ASP A 14 4.20 16.31 6.48
N ASP A 15 3.65 15.09 6.38
CA ASP A 15 2.44 14.83 5.60
C ASP A 15 1.29 15.55 6.35
N ASP A 16 0.85 16.68 5.80
CA ASP A 16 -0.49 17.21 6.00
C ASP A 16 -1.49 16.24 5.35
N ASP A 17 -1.87 15.20 6.09
CA ASP A 17 -3.15 14.51 5.92
C ASP A 17 -4.02 14.97 7.08
N ASP A 18 -4.63 16.14 6.87
CA ASP A 18 -5.70 16.73 7.66
C ASP A 18 -6.98 15.92 7.38
N ASP A 19 -7.06 14.71 7.93
CA ASP A 19 -8.30 13.95 8.08
C ASP A 19 -8.65 13.90 9.57
N ASP A 20 -9.62 14.74 9.90
CA ASP A 20 -10.18 15.05 11.21
C ASP A 20 -10.78 13.80 11.88
N ASP A 21 -9.95 13.05 12.60
CA ASP A 21 -10.38 12.08 13.63
C ASP A 21 -9.33 12.04 14.78
N ASP A 22 -9.14 13.18 15.43
CA ASP A 22 -8.15 13.44 16.50
C ASP A 22 -8.53 12.80 17.86
N GLY A 23 -9.08 11.59 17.83
CA GLY A 23 -9.46 10.82 19.03
C GLY A 23 -8.79 9.45 19.14
N GLU A 24 -8.66 8.70 18.03
CA GLU A 24 -8.19 7.31 18.08
C GLU A 24 -6.68 7.12 17.82
N HIS A 25 -6.04 8.03 17.10
CA HIS A 25 -4.69 7.78 16.59
C HIS A 25 -3.59 7.92 17.66
N ASN A 26 -3.79 8.78 18.66
CA ASN A 26 -2.83 9.00 19.76
C ASN A 26 -2.74 7.79 20.70
N GLN A 27 -3.89 7.15 21.01
CA GLN A 27 -3.94 5.97 21.88
C GLN A 27 -3.20 4.76 21.27
N ARG A 28 -3.36 4.53 19.95
CA ARG A 28 -2.68 3.43 19.25
C ARG A 28 -1.16 3.58 19.18
N ARG A 29 -0.62 4.81 19.25
CA ARG A 29 0.84 5.03 19.22
C ARG A 29 1.48 4.78 20.59
N GLN A 30 0.79 5.17 21.67
CA GLN A 30 1.25 4.94 23.04
C GLN A 30 1.25 3.44 23.41
N ASP A 31 0.26 2.67 22.95
CA ASP A 31 0.18 1.22 23.24
C ASP A 31 1.28 0.37 22.56
N LYS A 32 1.85 0.82 21.43
CA LYS A 32 2.94 0.12 20.74
C LYS A 32 4.26 0.17 21.52
N SER A 33 4.42 1.15 22.40
CA SER A 33 5.60 1.28 23.26
C SER A 33 5.51 0.41 24.52
N ARG A 34 4.32 -0.15 24.81
CA ARG A 34 4.00 -0.95 25.99
C ARG A 34 3.78 -2.43 25.65
N ILE A 35 4.53 -2.94 24.68
CA ILE A 35 4.49 -4.37 24.37
C ILE A 35 5.43 -5.08 25.36
N PRO A 36 4.94 -6.02 26.18
CA PRO A 36 5.79 -6.73 27.12
C PRO A 36 6.85 -7.53 26.36
N PHE A 37 8.08 -7.57 26.88
CA PHE A 37 9.22 -8.26 26.27
C PHE A 37 8.95 -9.75 25.98
N VAL A 38 8.08 -10.39 26.79
CA VAL A 38 7.58 -11.74 26.56
C VAL A 38 6.06 -11.70 26.50
N GLU A 39 5.51 -11.90 25.31
CA GLU A 39 4.07 -12.14 25.11
C GLU A 39 3.78 -13.65 25.13
N ASN A 40 2.62 -14.03 25.68
CA ASN A 40 2.13 -15.40 25.56
C ASN A 40 1.86 -15.72 24.08
N PRO A 41 2.44 -16.81 23.50
CA PRO A 41 2.26 -17.14 22.09
C PRO A 41 0.80 -17.38 21.68
N GLU A 42 -0.05 -17.87 22.58
CA GLU A 42 -1.47 -18.08 22.26
C GLU A 42 -2.22 -16.75 22.09
N ALA A 43 -1.91 -15.75 22.92
CA ALA A 43 -2.50 -14.42 22.79
C ALA A 43 -2.10 -13.75 21.46
N VAL A 44 -0.86 -13.97 20.99
CA VAL A 44 -0.40 -13.48 19.68
C VAL A 44 -1.15 -14.16 18.53
N ARG A 45 -1.35 -15.48 18.62
CA ARG A 45 -2.09 -16.23 17.61
C ARG A 45 -3.54 -15.79 17.53
N GLU A 46 -4.20 -15.63 18.67
CA GLU A 46 -5.57 -15.17 18.74
C GLU A 46 -5.72 -13.77 18.13
N ARG A 47 -4.87 -12.82 18.52
CA ARG A 47 -4.85 -11.46 17.95
C ARG A 47 -4.66 -11.48 16.43
N ARG A 48 -3.75 -12.32 15.92
CA ARG A 48 -3.57 -12.49 14.47
C ARG A 48 -4.76 -13.16 13.78
N ALA A 49 -5.38 -14.15 14.41
CA ALA A 49 -6.57 -14.82 13.88
C ALA A 49 -7.74 -13.83 13.79
N GLN A 50 -7.96 -13.01 14.82
CA GLN A 50 -8.98 -11.95 14.83
C GLN A 50 -8.72 -10.90 13.74
N GLN A 51 -7.47 -10.41 13.61
CA GLN A 51 -7.12 -9.47 12.54
C GLN A 51 -7.35 -10.07 11.15
N ARG A 52 -6.98 -11.34 10.95
CA ARG A 52 -7.22 -12.05 9.69
C ARG A 52 -8.71 -12.20 9.43
N ALA A 53 -9.50 -12.57 10.43
CA ALA A 53 -10.94 -12.71 10.31
C ALA A 53 -11.61 -11.36 9.98
N ALA A 54 -11.23 -10.28 10.66
CA ALA A 54 -11.73 -8.93 10.38
C ALA A 54 -11.35 -8.46 8.96
N TRP A 55 -10.10 -8.73 8.53
CA TRP A 55 -9.67 -8.44 7.17
C TRP A 55 -10.46 -9.26 6.14
N GLN A 56 -10.69 -10.55 6.40
CA GLN A 56 -11.49 -11.42 5.54
C GLN A 56 -12.97 -11.03 5.51
N GLN A 57 -13.53 -10.47 6.59
CA GLN A 57 -14.89 -9.95 6.60
C GLN A 57 -14.99 -8.65 5.78
N ARG A 58 -14.03 -7.74 5.94
CA ARG A 58 -13.94 -6.49 5.18
C ARG A 58 -13.64 -6.69 3.69
N HIS A 59 -12.80 -7.67 3.39
CA HIS A 59 -12.36 -8.03 2.04
C HIS A 59 -12.94 -9.38 1.65
N GLN A 60 -14.12 -9.73 2.18
CA GLN A 60 -14.91 -10.83 1.61
C GLN A 60 -14.93 -10.53 0.12
N PRO A 61 -14.43 -11.43 -0.74
CA PRO A 61 -14.60 -11.23 -2.15
C PRO A 61 -16.10 -11.28 -2.34
N HIS A 62 -16.74 -10.11 -2.45
CA HIS A 62 -17.98 -10.01 -3.15
C HIS A 62 -17.63 -10.64 -4.49
N ARG A 63 -18.13 -11.86 -4.71
CA ARG A 63 -18.05 -12.56 -5.98
C ARG A 63 -18.91 -11.75 -6.94
N SER A 64 -18.46 -10.54 -7.22
CA SER A 64 -18.85 -9.79 -8.38
C SER A 64 -18.49 -10.71 -9.52
N HIS A 65 -19.43 -10.90 -10.42
CA HIS A 65 -19.24 -11.63 -11.67
C HIS A 65 -18.12 -11.05 -12.56
N THR A 66 -17.29 -10.14 -12.04
CA THR A 66 -16.21 -9.41 -12.69
C THR A 66 -14.81 -9.92 -12.34
N ASP A 67 -14.67 -11.08 -11.69
CA ASP A 67 -13.42 -11.89 -11.78
C ASP A 67 -13.22 -12.46 -13.21
N GLU A 68 -13.80 -11.79 -14.22
CA GLU A 68 -13.35 -11.90 -15.59
C GLU A 68 -11.89 -11.45 -15.61
N LYS A 69 -10.99 -12.44 -15.68
CA LYS A 69 -9.57 -12.18 -15.90
C LYS A 69 -9.47 -11.26 -17.12
N HIS A 70 -9.09 -10.00 -16.89
CA HIS A 70 -8.90 -9.01 -17.96
C HIS A 70 -7.70 -9.41 -18.81
N ASP A 71 -7.91 -10.38 -19.69
CA ASP A 71 -6.89 -10.88 -20.58
C ASP A 71 -6.61 -9.83 -21.66
N VAL A 72 -5.33 -9.54 -21.81
CA VAL A 72 -4.79 -8.59 -22.79
C VAL A 72 -4.09 -9.34 -23.92
N VAL A 73 -3.97 -10.67 -23.82
CA VAL A 73 -3.49 -11.54 -24.89
C VAL A 73 -4.54 -11.53 -26.00
N GLY A 74 -4.17 -10.98 -27.14
CA GLY A 74 -5.01 -10.97 -28.33
C GLY A 74 -5.10 -12.34 -28.98
N ASN A 75 -5.92 -12.44 -30.02
CA ASN A 75 -6.01 -13.63 -30.85
C ASN A 75 -4.66 -13.94 -31.52
N ALA A 76 -4.53 -15.16 -32.03
CA ALA A 76 -3.40 -15.57 -32.86
C ALA A 76 -3.13 -14.56 -34.00
N ARG A 77 -1.85 -14.45 -34.38
CA ARG A 77 -1.39 -13.49 -35.40
C ARG A 77 -2.20 -13.66 -36.69
N GLY A 78 -2.66 -12.54 -37.25
CA GLY A 78 -3.50 -12.52 -38.47
C GLY A 78 -5.02 -12.55 -38.24
N ARG A 79 -5.50 -12.73 -37.00
CA ARG A 79 -6.96 -12.71 -36.69
C ARG A 79 -7.49 -11.40 -36.09
N GLY A 80 -6.66 -10.35 -36.03
CA GLY A 80 -7.01 -9.07 -35.42
C GLY A 80 -7.16 -9.13 -33.88
N GLN A 81 -7.27 -7.97 -33.23
CA GLN A 81 -7.59 -7.89 -31.80
C GLN A 81 -9.09 -7.71 -31.60
N SER A 82 -9.66 -8.38 -30.61
CA SER A 82 -11.04 -8.15 -30.20
C SER A 82 -11.17 -6.82 -29.46
N THR A 83 -12.36 -6.22 -29.51
CA THR A 83 -12.70 -5.00 -28.77
C THR A 83 -12.54 -5.17 -27.26
N THR A 84 -12.85 -6.37 -26.74
CA THR A 84 -12.64 -6.75 -25.34
C THR A 84 -11.18 -6.66 -24.92
N VAL A 85 -10.23 -7.10 -25.76
CA VAL A 85 -8.80 -7.01 -25.45
C VAL A 85 -8.32 -5.55 -25.41
N ALA A 86 -8.85 -4.70 -26.29
CA ALA A 86 -8.55 -3.27 -26.26
C ALA A 86 -9.10 -2.59 -24.98
N HIS A 87 -10.30 -2.97 -24.56
CA HIS A 87 -10.88 -2.50 -23.30
C HIS A 87 -10.07 -2.98 -22.09
N ASN A 88 -9.72 -4.27 -22.03
CA ASN A 88 -8.90 -4.84 -20.97
C ASN A 88 -7.52 -4.20 -20.90
N ARG A 89 -6.91 -3.86 -22.04
CA ARG A 89 -5.64 -3.11 -22.09
C ARG A 89 -5.78 -1.75 -21.43
N ARG A 90 -6.79 -0.96 -21.82
CA ARG A 90 -7.06 0.37 -21.22
C ARG A 90 -7.28 0.27 -19.72
N TRP A 91 -8.07 -0.71 -19.28
CA TRP A 91 -8.30 -0.94 -17.86
C TRP A 91 -7.02 -1.29 -17.11
N LYS A 92 -6.18 -2.17 -17.68
CA LYS A 92 -4.89 -2.57 -17.08
C LYS A 92 -3.88 -1.42 -17.05
N ASP A 93 -3.84 -0.57 -18.06
CA ASP A 93 -2.97 0.62 -18.07
C ASP A 93 -3.39 1.65 -17.01
N ALA A 94 -4.70 1.77 -16.76
CA ALA A 94 -5.22 2.65 -15.72
C ALA A 94 -4.99 2.10 -14.30
N HIS A 95 -5.36 0.84 -14.05
CA HIS A 95 -5.47 0.26 -12.69
C HIS A 95 -4.40 -0.77 -12.33
N GLY A 96 -3.72 -1.36 -13.32
CA GLY A 96 -2.74 -2.44 -13.11
C GLY A 96 -1.34 -1.96 -12.71
N ASN A 97 -1.12 -0.64 -12.68
CA ASN A 97 0.22 -0.06 -12.57
C ASN A 97 0.53 0.62 -11.23
N HIS A 98 -0.34 0.46 -10.21
CA HIS A 98 -0.16 1.08 -8.89
C HIS A 98 1.20 0.74 -8.28
N ASN A 99 1.53 -0.56 -8.16
CA ASN A 99 2.82 -0.98 -7.61
C ASN A 99 4.04 -0.37 -8.32
N ARG A 100 3.97 -0.13 -9.64
CA ARG A 100 5.07 0.52 -10.38
C ARG A 100 5.11 2.02 -10.08
N ARG A 101 3.97 2.69 -10.06
CA ARG A 101 3.85 4.11 -9.71
C ARG A 101 4.32 4.35 -8.29
N ASP A 102 3.84 3.57 -7.33
CA ASP A 102 4.19 3.68 -5.91
C ASP A 102 5.67 3.41 -5.69
N ARG A 103 6.22 2.36 -6.32
CA ARG A 103 7.66 2.06 -6.26
C ARG A 103 8.50 3.14 -6.93
N ALA A 104 8.03 3.72 -8.03
CA ALA A 104 8.73 4.81 -8.71
C ALA A 104 8.74 6.07 -7.83
N ALA A 105 7.58 6.48 -7.31
CA ALA A 105 7.47 7.60 -6.38
C ALA A 105 8.35 7.40 -5.14
N GLN A 106 8.32 6.21 -4.55
CA GLN A 106 9.16 5.89 -3.39
C GLN A 106 10.67 5.92 -3.72
N LYS A 107 11.06 5.58 -4.96
CA LYS A 107 12.45 5.71 -5.42
C LYS A 107 12.84 7.16 -5.68
N SER A 108 11.96 7.97 -6.29
CA SER A 108 12.18 9.40 -6.51
C SER A 108 12.30 10.16 -5.19
N ASN A 109 11.39 9.91 -4.23
CA ASN A 109 11.43 10.53 -2.90
C ASN A 109 12.69 10.17 -2.10
N ARG A 110 13.31 9.03 -2.42
CA ARG A 110 14.60 8.61 -1.83
C ARG A 110 15.82 9.08 -2.63
N GLY A 111 15.63 9.85 -3.70
CA GLY A 111 16.72 10.33 -4.57
C GLY A 111 17.43 9.24 -5.37
N LEU A 112 16.79 8.08 -5.57
CA LEU A 112 17.37 6.93 -6.29
C LEU A 112 17.13 6.97 -7.79
N LEU A 113 16.32 7.93 -8.26
CA LEU A 113 16.07 8.21 -9.66
C LEU A 113 16.63 9.61 -9.92
N SER A 114 17.57 9.71 -10.88
CA SER A 114 18.16 10.96 -11.36
C SER A 114 17.57 11.36 -12.70
#